data_AF-A0A543FTJ3-F1
#
_entry.id   AF-A0A543FTJ3-F1
#
_cell.length_a   1.000
_cell.length_b   1.000
_cell.length_c   1.000
_cell.angle_alpha   90.00
_cell.angle_beta   90.00
_cell.angle_gamma   90.00
#
_symmetry.space_group_name_H-M   'P 1'
#
loop_
_entity.id
_entity.type
_entity.pdbx_description
1 polymer ?
#
loop_
_entity_poly.entity_id
_entity_poly.type
_entity_poly.pdbx_seq_one_letter_code
_entity_poly.pdbx_strand_id
1 'polypeptide(L)' 'MTVPMPGPPPRTADPLDAVQQAVSALEGLADRPLGEHVEAYERVHTALSDALAAGSSGGA' A
#
# COMPACT_ATOMS: atom_id res chain seq x y z
N MET A 1 10.16 39.14 13.42
CA MET A 1 10.51 37.94 12.61
C MET A 1 9.55 36.83 13.00
N THR A 2 8.44 36.66 12.28
CA THR A 2 7.49 35.55 12.53
C THR A 2 7.95 34.34 11.74
N VAL A 3 8.35 33.27 12.44
CA VAL A 3 8.74 32.00 11.80
C VAL A 3 7.48 31.33 11.25
N PRO A 4 7.45 30.83 10.00
CA PRO A 4 6.29 30.11 9.48
C PRO A 4 6.16 28.80 10.24
N MET A 5 4.96 28.50 10.72
CA MET A 5 4.66 27.21 11.35
C MET A 5 4.85 26.10 10.30
N PRO A 6 5.63 25.04 10.59
CA PRO A 6 5.71 23.87 9.72
C PRO A 6 4.30 23.32 9.49
N GLY A 7 3.93 23.11 8.23
CA GLY A 7 2.67 22.46 7.88
C GLY A 7 2.59 21.07 8.50
N PRO A 8 1.37 20.55 8.73
CA PRO A 8 1.19 19.23 9.34
C PRO A 8 1.94 18.16 8.53
N PRO A 9 2.53 17.15 9.20
CA PRO A 9 3.26 16.09 8.52
C PRO A 9 2.35 15.40 7.49
N PRO A 10 2.90 14.90 6.37
CA PRO A 10 2.12 14.13 5.42
C PRO A 10 1.46 12.97 6.16
N ARG A 11 0.14 12.81 6.00
CA ARG A 11 -0.55 11.63 6.52
C ARG A 11 0.03 10.43 5.79
N THR A 12 0.79 9.62 6.51
CA THR A 12 1.15 8.27 6.07
C THR A 12 -0.15 7.59 5.65
N ALA A 13 -0.20 7.03 4.44
CA ALA A 13 -1.39 6.36 3.93
C ALA A 13 -1.87 5.33 4.95
N ASP A 14 -3.19 5.27 5.17
CA ASP A 14 -3.75 4.36 6.15
C ASP A 14 -3.42 2.91 5.72
N PRO A 15 -2.81 2.10 6.60
CA PRO A 15 -2.41 0.74 6.24
C PRO A 15 -3.60 -0.11 5.77
N LEU A 16 -4.81 0.17 6.26
CA LEU A 16 -6.03 -0.52 5.82
C LEU A 16 -6.38 -0.17 4.37
N ASP A 17 -6.18 1.08 3.96
CA ASP A 17 -6.42 1.54 2.58
C ASP A 17 -5.42 0.92 1.61
N ALA A 18 -4.15 0.83 2.01
CA ALA A 18 -3.10 0.17 1.23
C ALA A 18 -3.39 -1.33 1.02
N VAL A 19 -3.89 -2.01 2.05
CA VAL A 19 -4.32 -3.42 1.93
C VAL A 19 -5.52 -3.55 1.00
N GLN A 20 -6.54 -2.69 1.11
CA GLN A 20 -7.69 -2.73 0.20
C GLN A 20 -7.28 -2.52 -1.25
N GLN A 21 -6.41 -1.54 -1.52
CA GLN A 21 -5.90 -1.29 -2.87
C GLN A 21 -5.12 -2.48 -3.43
N ALA A 22 -4.30 -3.14 -2.60
CA ALA A 22 -3.56 -4.33 -3.01
C ALA A 22 -4.50 -5.49 -3.35
N VAL A 23 -5.57 -5.70 -2.58
CA VAL A 23 -6.55 -6.77 -2.84
C VAL A 23 -7.39 -6.47 -4.10
N SER A 24 -7.83 -5.23 -4.29
CA SER A 24 -8.55 -4.81 -5.50
C SER A 24 -7.74 -5.02 -6.79
N ALA A 25 -6.41 -5.03 -6.73
CA ALA A 25 -5.56 -5.31 -7.89
C ALA A 25 -5.74 -6.74 -8.45
N LEU A 26 -6.30 -7.66 -7.65
CA LEU A 26 -6.61 -9.04 -8.05
C LEU A 26 -8.00 -9.18 -8.70
N GLU A 27 -8.81 -8.13 -8.73
CA GLU A 27 -10.12 -8.20 -9.40
C GLU A 27 -9.95 -8.49 -10.90
N GLY A 28 -10.73 -9.44 -11.39
CA GLY A 28 -10.66 -9.93 -12.78
C GLY A 28 -9.38 -10.69 -13.12
N LEU A 29 -8.57 -11.11 -12.14
CA LEU A 29 -7.36 -11.91 -12.42
C LEU A 29 -7.70 -13.25 -13.08
N ALA A 30 -8.84 -13.85 -12.72
CA ALA A 30 -9.30 -15.12 -13.27
C ALA A 30 -9.52 -15.08 -14.79
N ASP A 31 -9.87 -13.91 -15.33
CA ASP A 31 -10.06 -13.70 -16.78
C ASP A 31 -8.73 -13.43 -17.52
N ARG A 32 -7.63 -13.25 -16.80
CA ARG A 32 -6.30 -12.98 -17.36
C ARG A 32 -5.53 -14.28 -17.63
N PRO A 33 -4.57 -14.28 -18.56
CA PRO A 33 -3.71 -15.43 -18.83
C PRO A 33 -2.93 -15.85 -17.57
N LEU A 34 -2.76 -17.16 -17.37
CA LEU A 34 -2.00 -17.72 -16.24
C LEU A 34 -0.58 -17.16 -16.13
N GLY A 35 0.05 -16.79 -17.26
CA GLY A 35 1.38 -16.16 -17.27
C GLY A 35 1.44 -14.81 -16.55
N GLU A 36 0.32 -14.10 -16.47
CA GLU A 36 0.22 -12.79 -15.80
C GLU A 36 -0.12 -12.91 -14.31
N HIS A 37 -0.56 -14.09 -13.87
CA HIS A 37 -0.99 -14.31 -12.48
C HIS A 37 0.18 -14.15 -11.51
N VAL A 38 1.34 -14.69 -11.86
CA VAL A 38 2.55 -14.60 -11.03
C VAL A 38 2.94 -13.14 -10.79
N GLU A 39 2.98 -12.33 -11.85
CA GLU A 39 3.31 -10.90 -11.72
C GLU A 39 2.29 -10.14 -10.87
N ALA A 40 1.00 -10.44 -11.04
CA ALA A 40 -0.06 -9.85 -10.22
C ALA A 40 0.09 -10.21 -8.74
N TYR A 41 0.35 -11.48 -8.43
CA TYR A 41 0.57 -11.94 -7.06
C TYR A 41 1.82 -11.33 -6.42
N GLU A 42 2.94 -11.23 -7.15
CA GLU A 42 4.18 -10.59 -6.68
C GLU A 42 3.96 -9.11 -6.33
N ARG A 43 3.20 -8.39 -7.18
CA ARG A 43 2.85 -6.98 -6.93
C ARG A 43 2.03 -6.83 -5.65
N VAL A 44 1.06 -7.71 -5.42
CA VAL A 44 0.25 -7.70 -4.18
C VAL A 44 1.09 -8.06 -2.96
N HIS A 45 1.95 -9.07 -3.05
CA HIS A 45 2.84 -9.47 -1.96
C HIS A 45 3.75 -8.31 -1.52
N THR A 46 4.29 -7.57 -2.50
CA THR A 46 5.14 -6.40 -2.26
C THR A 46 4.34 -5.28 -1.59
N ALA A 47 3.16 -4.95 -2.11
CA ALA A 47 2.31 -3.90 -1.55
C ALA A 47 1.86 -4.20 -0.10
N LEU A 48 1.49 -5.46 0.18
CA LEU A 48 1.13 -5.88 1.53
C LEU A 48 2.33 -5.83 2.49
N SER A 49 3.52 -6.24 2.02
CA SER A 49 4.75 -6.18 2.82
C SER A 49 5.10 -4.74 3.18
N ASP A 50 4.95 -3.81 2.24
CA ASP A 50 5.17 -2.37 2.46
C ASP A 50 4.13 -1.79 3.45
N ALA A 51 2.85 -2.11 3.28
CA ALA A 51 1.79 -1.69 4.19
C ALA A 51 2.01 -2.20 5.63
N LEU A 52 2.46 -3.46 5.78
CA LEU A 52 2.80 -4.04 7.07
C LEU A 52 4.03 -3.38 7.69
N ALA A 53 5.07 -3.09 6.90
CA ALA A 53 6.26 -2.39 7.37
C ALA A 53 5.94 -0.95 7.81
N ALA A 54 5.11 -0.24 7.04
CA ALA A 54 4.64 1.10 7.36
C ALA A 54 3.80 1.12 8.66
N GLY A 55 2.89 0.16 8.82
CA GLY A 55 2.09 -0.01 10.03
C GLY A 55 2.92 -0.40 11.26
N SER A 56 3.92 -1.27 11.09
CA SER A 56 4.84 -1.67 12.17
C SER A 56 5.75 -0.54 12.64
N SER A 57 5.95 0.49 11.82
CA SER A 57 6.76 1.67 12.15
C SER A 57 5.98 2.74 12.93
N GLY A 58 4.64 2.65 12.96
CA GLY A 58 3.74 3.58 13.65
C GLY A 58 3.32 3.16 15.07
N GLY A 59 3.83 2.02 15.56
CA GLY A 59 3.61 1.54 16.93
C GLY A 59 4.83 1.82 17.83
N ALA A 60 5.03 3.08 18.22
CA ALA A 60 5.97 3.47 19.27
C ALA A 60 5.49 4.76 19.97
#